data_AF-A0A101DYM3-F1
#
_entry.id   AF-A0A101DYM3-F1
#
_cell.length_a   1.000
_cell.length_b   1.000
_cell.length_c   1.000
_cell.angle_alpha   90.00
_cell.angle_beta   90.00
_cell.angle_gamma   90.00
#
_symmetry.space_group_name_H-M   'P 1'
#
loop_
_entity.id
_entity.type
_entity.pdbx_description
1 polymer ?
#
loop_
_entity_poly.entity_id
_entity_poly.type
_entity_poly.pdbx_seq_one_letter_code
_entity_poly.pdbx_strand_id
1 'polypeptide(L)'
;MSKRIYIETSIALDYIEGQIENNTDLKSYFRRELPRVRSLSNKFDFVILESSIGETFGQCLVKEWREDKIIEKLLDFLRETQSRIIRADSINDVDKKELKRIFGRGDKILNQEWSDENQWGLDIYDIWFLSQVSVDPNAKYIWANDRRMLDYGNAYINFLAETLA
;
A
#
# COMPACT_ATOMS: atom_id res chain seq x y z
N MET A 1 -17.20 -10.62 -7.35
CA MET A 1 -16.44 -9.40 -7.01
C MET A 1 -15.04 -9.52 -7.61
N SER A 2 -14.45 -8.41 -8.09
CA SER A 2 -13.12 -8.41 -8.72
C SER A 2 -12.01 -8.56 -7.68
N LYS A 3 -10.94 -9.29 -8.00
CA LYS A 3 -9.77 -9.49 -7.12
C LYS A 3 -8.95 -8.20 -7.08
N ARG A 4 -8.39 -7.82 -5.93
CA ARG A 4 -7.65 -6.55 -5.76
C ARG A 4 -6.17 -6.77 -5.55
N ILE A 5 -5.40 -5.84 -6.14
CA ILE A 5 -3.98 -5.64 -5.88
C ILE A 5 -3.83 -4.29 -5.18
N TYR A 6 -3.33 -4.33 -3.95
CA TYR A 6 -3.08 -3.13 -3.16
C TYR A 6 -1.68 -2.59 -3.47
N ILE A 7 -1.62 -1.33 -3.87
CA ILE A 7 -0.39 -0.59 -4.11
C ILE A 7 0.04 0.02 -2.78
N GLU A 8 1.23 -0.35 -2.34
CA GLU A 8 1.87 0.16 -1.13
C GLU A 8 2.62 1.48 -1.42
N THR A 9 2.85 2.28 -0.38
CA THR A 9 3.46 3.61 -0.44
C THR A 9 4.79 3.64 -1.20
N SER A 10 5.66 2.65 -1.02
CA SER A 10 6.98 2.60 -1.69
C SER A 10 6.87 2.67 -3.22
N ILE A 11 5.85 2.05 -3.82
CA ILE A 11 5.67 2.07 -5.28
C ILE A 11 5.33 3.48 -5.78
N ALA A 12 4.41 4.16 -5.10
CA ALA A 12 4.01 5.51 -5.48
C ALA A 12 5.17 6.50 -5.28
N LEU A 13 5.91 6.36 -4.17
CA LEU A 13 7.09 7.18 -3.88
C LEU A 13 8.18 7.01 -4.94
N ASP A 14 8.53 5.77 -5.28
CA ASP A 14 9.54 5.46 -6.31
C ASP A 14 9.14 6.00 -7.70
N TYR A 15 7.84 5.95 -8.03
CA TYR A 15 7.37 6.53 -9.29
C TYR A 15 7.61 8.04 -9.31
N ILE A 16 7.23 8.74 -8.24
CA ILE A 16 7.38 10.19 -8.13
C ILE A 16 8.86 10.57 -8.13
N GLU A 17 9.70 9.88 -7.37
CA GLU A 17 11.15 10.08 -7.35
C GLU A 17 11.75 9.93 -8.75
N GLY A 18 11.36 8.86 -9.46
CA GLY A 18 11.72 8.64 -10.84
C GLY A 18 11.41 9.84 -11.73
N GLN A 19 10.26 10.49 -11.55
CA GLN A 19 9.85 11.65 -12.36
C GLN A 19 10.52 12.96 -11.93
N ILE A 20 10.60 13.24 -10.63
CA ILE A 20 11.10 14.51 -10.09
C ILE A 20 12.62 14.58 -10.19
N GLU A 21 13.32 13.54 -9.76
CA GLU A 21 14.80 13.51 -9.75
C GLU A 21 15.41 13.06 -11.07
N ASN A 22 14.57 12.76 -12.07
CA ASN A 22 15.02 12.16 -13.34
C ASN A 22 15.80 10.84 -13.16
N ASN A 23 15.57 10.09 -12.09
CA ASN A 23 16.26 8.84 -11.81
C ASN A 23 16.00 7.81 -12.95
N THR A 24 17.06 7.49 -13.70
CA THR A 24 16.98 6.64 -14.90
C THR A 24 16.60 5.21 -14.60
N ASP A 25 16.97 4.69 -13.43
CA ASP A 25 16.72 3.31 -13.05
C ASP A 25 15.25 3.12 -12.69
N LEU A 26 14.70 4.03 -11.88
CA LEU A 26 13.27 4.05 -11.53
C LEU A 26 12.41 4.27 -12.78
N LYS A 27 12.78 5.20 -13.67
CA LYS A 27 12.08 5.38 -14.96
C LYS A 27 12.12 4.12 -15.81
N SER A 28 13.26 3.44 -15.87
CA SER A 28 13.40 2.20 -16.65
C SER A 28 12.60 1.05 -16.05
N TYR A 29 12.53 0.97 -14.72
CA TYR A 29 11.66 0.03 -14.01
C TYR A 29 10.18 0.27 -14.38
N PHE A 30 9.66 1.49 -14.21
CA PHE A 30 8.26 1.78 -14.50
C PHE A 30 7.90 1.68 -15.99
N ARG A 31 8.82 1.98 -16.90
CA ARG A 31 8.61 1.73 -18.35
C ARG A 31 8.36 0.26 -18.67
N ARG A 32 8.95 -0.66 -17.89
CA ARG A 32 8.70 -2.10 -18.04
C ARG A 32 7.46 -2.56 -17.29
N GLU A 33 7.20 -1.98 -16.12
CA GLU A 33 6.16 -2.48 -15.22
C GLU A 33 4.75 -1.96 -15.55
N LEU A 34 4.60 -0.69 -15.93
CA LEU A 34 3.30 -0.11 -16.24
C LEU A 34 2.53 -0.82 -17.37
N PRO A 35 3.16 -1.30 -18.46
CA PRO A 35 2.47 -2.13 -19.45
C PRO A 35 1.92 -3.43 -18.87
N ARG A 36 2.65 -4.07 -17.93
CA ARG A 36 2.23 -5.30 -17.26
C ARG A 36 1.03 -5.03 -16.35
N VAL A 37 1.09 -3.97 -15.55
CA VAL A 37 -0.03 -3.49 -14.72
C VAL A 37 -1.29 -3.27 -15.56
N ARG A 38 -1.17 -2.53 -16.67
CA ARG A 38 -2.29 -2.28 -17.59
C ARG A 38 -2.85 -3.56 -18.22
N SER A 39 -2.00 -4.56 -18.50
CA SER A 39 -2.47 -5.85 -19.01
C SER A 39 -3.24 -6.67 -17.98
N LEU A 40 -2.98 -6.43 -16.68
CA LEU A 40 -3.60 -7.14 -15.56
C LEU A 40 -4.92 -6.49 -15.11
N SER A 41 -5.22 -5.25 -15.54
CA SER A 41 -6.43 -4.53 -15.12
C SER A 41 -7.74 -5.17 -15.59
N ASN A 42 -7.68 -6.11 -16.54
CA ASN A 42 -8.83 -6.93 -16.95
C ASN A 42 -9.16 -8.08 -15.95
N LYS A 43 -8.24 -8.40 -15.05
CA LYS A 43 -8.33 -9.50 -14.07
C LYS A 43 -8.31 -9.01 -12.63
N PHE A 44 -7.68 -7.87 -12.39
CA PHE A 44 -7.45 -7.31 -11.07
C PHE A 44 -7.80 -5.84 -11.02
N ASP A 45 -8.41 -5.43 -9.92
CA ASP A 45 -8.60 -4.03 -9.58
C ASP A 45 -7.35 -3.53 -8.84
N PHE A 46 -6.65 -2.55 -9.40
CA PHE A 46 -5.56 -1.87 -8.71
C PHE A 46 -6.12 -0.83 -7.76
N VAL A 47 -5.66 -0.86 -6.52
CA VAL A 47 -6.18 -0.03 -5.42
C VAL A 47 -5.02 0.56 -4.66
N ILE A 48 -5.14 1.83 -4.26
CA ILE A 48 -4.26 2.46 -3.28
C ILE A 48 -5.09 2.99 -2.12
N LEU A 49 -4.59 2.83 -0.90
CA LEU A 49 -5.27 3.35 0.28
C LEU A 49 -5.09 4.87 0.36
N GLU A 50 -6.11 5.59 0.81
CA GLU A 50 -6.00 7.03 1.10
C GLU A 50 -4.86 7.32 2.09
N SER A 51 -4.66 6.44 3.08
CA SER A 51 -3.53 6.55 4.02
C SER A 51 -2.17 6.45 3.32
N SER A 52 -2.03 5.55 2.34
CA SER A 52 -0.78 5.42 1.55
C SER A 52 -0.53 6.62 0.66
N ILE A 53 -1.58 7.26 0.13
CA ILE A 53 -1.45 8.56 -0.57
C ILE A 53 -0.93 9.63 0.40
N GLY A 54 -1.50 9.71 1.60
CA GLY A 54 -1.07 10.65 2.63
C GLY A 54 0.38 10.44 3.07
N GLU A 55 0.77 9.17 3.26
CA GLU A 55 2.15 8.80 3.58
C GLU A 55 3.12 9.13 2.44
N THR A 56 2.78 8.75 1.20
CA THR A 56 3.58 9.10 0.01
C THR A 56 3.82 10.61 -0.06
N PHE A 57 2.76 11.39 0.13
CA PHE A 57 2.84 12.85 0.11
C PHE A 57 3.74 13.37 1.24
N GLY A 58 3.57 12.88 2.46
CA GLY A 58 4.41 13.24 3.60
C GLY A 58 5.90 12.93 3.38
N GLN A 59 6.22 11.75 2.83
CA GLN A 59 7.60 11.37 2.50
C GLN A 59 8.20 12.29 1.42
N CYS A 60 7.41 12.67 0.41
CA CYS A 60 7.85 13.62 -0.60
C CYS A 60 8.13 15.02 -0.01
N LEU A 61 7.35 15.46 0.98
CA LEU A 61 7.58 16.73 1.68
C LEU A 61 8.86 16.72 2.52
N VAL A 62 9.19 15.59 3.18
CA VAL A 62 10.45 15.43 3.91
C VAL A 62 11.66 15.56 2.97
N LYS A 63 11.51 15.19 1.69
CA LYS A 63 12.51 15.40 0.64
C LYS A 63 12.54 16.82 0.07
N GLU A 64 11.75 17.75 0.63
CA GLU A 64 11.65 19.15 0.20
C GLU A 64 11.21 19.33 -1.27
N TRP A 65 10.54 18.33 -1.85
CA TRP A 65 9.98 18.48 -3.18
C TRP A 65 8.77 19.41 -3.17
N ARG A 66 8.59 20.14 -4.27
CA ARG A 66 7.48 21.09 -4.41
C ARG A 66 6.13 20.37 -4.44
N GLU A 67 5.20 20.81 -3.60
CA GLU A 67 3.83 20.27 -3.50
C GLU A 67 3.12 20.15 -4.85
N ASP A 68 3.19 21.17 -5.70
CA ASP A 68 2.54 21.16 -7.01
C ASP A 68 3.08 20.03 -7.91
N LYS A 69 4.38 19.73 -7.80
CA LYS A 69 5.01 18.63 -8.53
C LYS A 69 4.67 17.27 -7.94
N ILE A 70 4.59 17.16 -6.61
CA ILE A 70 4.17 15.92 -5.95
C ILE A 70 2.75 15.56 -6.38
N ILE A 71 1.81 16.52 -6.34
CA ILE A 71 0.41 16.31 -6.75
C ILE A 71 0.34 15.93 -8.23
N GLU A 72 1.05 16.64 -9.11
CA GLU A 72 1.13 16.33 -10.53
C GLU A 72 1.55 14.86 -10.75
N LYS A 73 2.59 14.41 -10.04
CA LYS A 73 3.14 13.05 -10.22
C LYS A 73 2.32 11.96 -9.55
N LEU A 74 1.65 12.24 -8.45
CA LEU A 74 0.64 11.34 -7.89
C LEU A 74 -0.54 11.15 -8.86
N LEU A 75 -1.03 12.22 -9.49
CA LEU A 75 -2.13 12.12 -10.46
C LEU A 75 -1.71 11.37 -11.74
N ASP A 76 -0.48 11.59 -12.22
CA ASP A 76 0.11 10.83 -13.32
C ASP A 76 0.18 9.34 -12.94
N PHE A 77 0.67 9.01 -11.75
CA PHE A 77 0.78 7.64 -11.24
C PHE A 77 -0.58 6.92 -11.20
N LEU A 78 -1.60 7.56 -10.62
CA LEU A 78 -2.95 6.99 -10.53
C LEU A 78 -3.53 6.71 -11.92
N ARG A 79 -3.29 7.60 -12.88
CA ARG A 79 -3.76 7.46 -14.26
C ARG A 79 -3.06 6.32 -14.99
N GLU A 80 -1.73 6.24 -14.87
CA GLU A 80 -0.90 5.23 -15.52
C GLU A 80 -1.19 3.81 -15.00
N THR A 81 -1.50 3.70 -13.70
CA THR A 81 -1.85 2.44 -13.04
C THR A 81 -3.34 2.11 -13.12
N GLN A 82 -4.18 3.06 -13.55
CA GLN A 82 -5.65 2.96 -13.48
C GLN A 82 -6.14 2.60 -12.07
N SER A 83 -5.42 3.04 -11.04
CA SER A 83 -5.71 2.67 -9.66
C SER A 83 -6.84 3.52 -9.09
N ARG A 84 -7.63 2.91 -8.20
CA ARG A 84 -8.66 3.61 -7.43
C ARG A 84 -8.16 3.90 -6.02
N ILE A 85 -8.48 5.08 -5.52
CA ILE A 85 -8.28 5.41 -4.12
C ILE A 85 -9.41 4.79 -3.31
N ILE A 86 -9.08 4.04 -2.26
CA ILE A 86 -10.05 3.48 -1.32
C ILE A 86 -9.71 3.96 0.09
N ARG A 87 -10.75 4.34 0.84
CA ARG A 87 -10.62 4.64 2.27
C ARG A 87 -10.89 3.38 3.08
N ALA A 88 -10.17 3.17 4.18
CA ALA A 88 -10.34 1.99 5.02
C ALA A 88 -11.78 1.79 5.51
N ASP A 89 -12.45 2.90 5.86
CA ASP A 89 -13.85 2.93 6.31
C ASP A 89 -14.87 2.68 5.19
N SER A 90 -14.42 2.68 3.93
CA SER A 90 -15.23 2.37 2.74
C SER A 90 -15.03 0.96 2.18
N ILE A 91 -14.10 0.18 2.75
CA ILE A 91 -13.87 -1.22 2.39
C ILE A 91 -15.00 -2.05 3.01
N ASN A 92 -16.18 -2.06 2.35
CA ASN A 92 -17.44 -2.68 2.78
C ASN A 92 -18.01 -2.14 4.11
N ASP A 93 -19.27 -2.47 4.42
CA ASP A 93 -19.94 -2.25 5.71
C ASP A 93 -19.28 -3.07 6.83
N VAL A 94 -17.97 -2.91 7.00
CA VAL A 94 -17.19 -3.55 8.05
C VAL A 94 -17.68 -2.93 9.37
N ASP A 95 -18.30 -3.76 10.21
CA ASP A 95 -18.79 -3.36 11.52
C ASP A 95 -17.70 -2.57 12.25
N LYS A 96 -18.05 -1.46 12.90
CA LYS A 96 -17.14 -0.67 13.74
C LYS A 96 -16.41 -1.54 14.77
N LYS A 97 -17.02 -2.63 15.22
CA LYS A 97 -16.37 -3.62 16.10
C LYS A 97 -15.23 -4.37 15.40
N GLU A 98 -15.43 -4.73 14.15
CA GLU A 98 -14.43 -5.41 13.30
C GLU A 98 -13.25 -4.47 13.06
N LEU A 99 -13.50 -3.21 12.67
CA LEU A 99 -12.46 -2.18 12.53
C LEU A 99 -11.66 -2.00 13.83
N LYS A 100 -12.34 -1.89 14.98
CA LYS A 100 -11.68 -1.77 16.29
C LYS A 100 -10.82 -3.00 16.61
N ARG A 101 -11.27 -4.20 16.23
CA ARG A 101 -10.51 -5.44 16.41
C ARG A 101 -9.26 -5.46 15.54
N ILE A 102 -9.35 -5.00 14.30
CA ILE A 102 -8.24 -4.94 13.34
C ILE A 102 -7.18 -3.93 13.78
N PHE A 103 -7.59 -2.69 14.09
CA PHE A 103 -6.64 -1.69 14.59
C PHE A 103 -6.05 -2.07 15.95
N GLY A 104 -6.86 -2.66 16.85
CA GLY A 104 -6.36 -3.20 18.11
C GLY A 104 -5.41 -4.41 17.96
N ARG A 105 -5.35 -5.06 16.78
CA ARG A 105 -4.32 -6.06 16.45
C ARG A 105 -3.07 -5.39 15.92
N GLY A 106 -3.19 -4.36 15.08
CA GLY A 106 -2.07 -3.50 14.68
C GLY A 106 -1.33 -2.93 15.90
N ASP A 107 -2.07 -2.41 16.88
CA ASP A 107 -1.53 -1.90 18.14
C ASP A 107 -0.74 -2.98 18.92
N LYS A 108 -1.19 -4.23 18.92
CA LYS A 108 -0.47 -5.32 19.59
C LYS A 108 0.87 -5.62 18.92
N ILE A 109 0.89 -5.64 17.59
CA ILE A 109 2.11 -5.89 16.81
C ILE A 109 3.09 -4.74 17.03
N LEU A 110 2.61 -3.49 17.00
CA LEU A 110 3.44 -2.31 17.30
C LEU A 110 4.02 -2.37 18.71
N ASN A 111 3.21 -2.74 19.71
CA ASN A 111 3.71 -2.89 21.08
C ASN A 111 4.76 -4.00 21.20
N GLN A 112 4.63 -5.09 20.45
CA GLN A 112 5.64 -6.16 20.40
C GLN A 112 6.93 -5.71 19.70
N GLU A 113 6.81 -4.92 18.63
CA GLU A 113 7.93 -4.34 17.91
C GLU A 113 8.70 -3.35 18.79
N TRP A 114 7.99 -2.42 19.46
CA TRP A 114 8.58 -1.39 20.30
C TRP A 114 9.09 -1.89 21.66
N SER A 115 8.66 -3.08 22.08
CA SER A 115 9.17 -3.74 23.30
C SER A 115 10.36 -4.64 23.03
N ASP A 116 10.82 -4.74 21.77
CA ASP A 116 11.86 -5.68 21.31
C ASP A 116 11.52 -7.17 21.58
N GLU A 117 10.26 -7.50 21.89
CA GLU A 117 9.81 -8.88 22.10
C GLU A 117 9.81 -9.68 20.79
N ASN A 118 9.49 -9.02 19.67
CA ASN A 118 9.54 -9.58 18.33
C ASN A 118 9.79 -8.48 17.30
N GLN A 119 10.89 -8.56 16.56
CA GLN A 119 11.31 -7.52 15.60
C GLN A 119 11.02 -7.97 14.17
N TRP A 120 9.89 -7.51 13.64
CA TRP A 120 9.46 -7.70 12.25
C TRP A 120 10.14 -6.69 11.33
N GLY A 121 10.63 -5.58 11.88
CA GLY A 121 11.21 -4.47 11.15
C GLY A 121 10.18 -3.72 10.30
N LEU A 122 8.89 -3.85 10.62
CA LEU A 122 7.82 -3.11 9.96
C LEU A 122 7.59 -1.80 10.71
N ASP A 123 7.43 -0.70 9.97
CA ASP A 123 7.13 0.57 10.59
C ASP A 123 5.63 0.70 10.91
N ILE A 124 5.28 1.86 11.48
CA ILE A 124 3.89 2.16 11.85
C ILE A 124 2.96 2.15 10.63
N TYR A 125 3.43 2.66 9.49
CA TYR A 125 2.63 2.77 8.28
C TYR A 125 2.43 1.40 7.62
N ASP A 126 3.46 0.55 7.61
CA ASP A 126 3.39 -0.84 7.13
C ASP A 126 2.32 -1.63 7.89
N ILE A 127 2.35 -1.58 9.23
CA ILE A 127 1.40 -2.31 10.08
C ILE A 127 -0.02 -1.79 9.88
N TRP A 128 -0.18 -0.46 9.77
CA TRP A 128 -1.49 0.15 9.49
C TRP A 128 -2.00 -0.20 8.09
N PHE A 129 -1.13 -0.24 7.08
CA PHE A 129 -1.48 -0.66 5.73
C PHE A 129 -1.95 -2.12 5.72
N LEU A 130 -1.16 -3.04 6.27
CA LEU A 130 -1.49 -4.46 6.31
C LEU A 130 -2.79 -4.72 7.06
N SER A 131 -2.99 -4.03 8.18
CA SER A 131 -4.23 -4.09 8.96
C SER A 131 -5.44 -3.73 8.09
N GLN A 132 -5.37 -2.64 7.32
CA GLN A 132 -6.46 -2.22 6.42
C GLN A 132 -6.66 -3.15 5.22
N VAL A 133 -5.58 -3.66 4.62
CA VAL A 133 -5.67 -4.61 3.50
C VAL A 133 -6.34 -5.92 3.94
N SER A 134 -6.07 -6.37 5.17
CA SER A 134 -6.59 -7.63 5.68
C SER A 134 -8.11 -7.69 5.86
N VAL A 135 -8.78 -6.53 5.89
CA VAL A 135 -10.23 -6.44 6.05
C VAL A 135 -10.95 -6.69 4.73
N ASP A 136 -10.24 -6.60 3.61
CA ASP A 136 -10.82 -6.80 2.29
C ASP A 136 -10.76 -8.27 1.87
N PRO A 137 -11.89 -8.98 1.78
CA PRO A 137 -11.90 -10.37 1.31
C PRO A 137 -11.43 -10.52 -0.16
N ASN A 138 -11.45 -9.42 -0.90
CA ASN A 138 -10.99 -9.37 -2.29
C ASN A 138 -9.50 -9.04 -2.42
N ALA A 139 -8.79 -8.70 -1.34
CA ALA A 139 -7.34 -8.56 -1.36
C ALA A 139 -6.72 -9.89 -1.77
N LYS A 140 -5.82 -9.85 -2.76
CA LYS A 140 -5.07 -11.03 -3.21
C LYS A 140 -3.57 -10.81 -3.24
N TYR A 141 -3.12 -9.62 -3.61
CA TYR A 141 -1.71 -9.31 -3.70
C TYR A 141 -1.44 -7.88 -3.22
N ILE A 142 -0.22 -7.67 -2.74
CA ILE A 142 0.35 -6.34 -2.48
C ILE A 142 1.43 -6.10 -3.53
N TRP A 143 1.42 -4.92 -4.14
CA TRP A 143 2.53 -4.42 -4.95
C TRP A 143 3.34 -3.46 -4.09
N ALA A 144 4.52 -3.91 -3.67
CA ALA A 144 5.48 -3.19 -2.84
C ALA A 144 6.90 -3.44 -3.37
N ASN A 145 7.79 -2.48 -3.18
CA ASN A 145 9.24 -2.67 -3.36
C ASN A 145 9.93 -2.99 -2.03
N ASP A 146 9.27 -2.71 -0.90
CA ASP A 146 9.76 -3.13 0.41
C ASP A 146 9.73 -4.67 0.54
N ARG A 147 10.91 -5.26 0.73
CA ARG A 147 11.08 -6.71 0.86
C ARG A 147 10.40 -7.28 2.10
N ARG A 148 10.35 -6.54 3.21
CA ARG A 148 9.67 -6.95 4.45
C ARG A 148 8.17 -6.99 4.21
N MET A 149 7.63 -6.03 3.46
CA MET A 149 6.23 -6.06 3.05
C MET A 149 5.89 -7.27 2.16
N LEU A 150 6.82 -7.72 1.31
CA LEU A 150 6.63 -8.93 0.50
C LEU A 150 6.72 -10.21 1.33
N ASP A 151 7.67 -10.28 2.27
CA ASP A 151 7.92 -11.44 3.13
C ASP A 151 6.80 -11.61 4.17
N TYR A 152 6.37 -10.53 4.81
CA TYR A 152 5.36 -10.56 5.88
C TYR A 152 3.94 -10.26 5.40
N GLY A 153 3.76 -9.46 4.35
CA GLY A 153 2.43 -9.05 3.89
C GLY A 153 1.59 -10.21 3.36
N ASN A 154 2.21 -11.16 2.65
CA ASN A 154 1.53 -12.39 2.22
C ASN A 154 1.19 -13.31 3.39
N ALA A 155 2.11 -13.48 4.36
CA ALA A 155 1.86 -14.26 5.56
C ALA A 155 0.72 -13.64 6.38
N TYR A 156 0.69 -12.31 6.49
CA TYR A 156 -0.33 -11.54 7.20
C TYR A 156 -1.71 -11.68 6.55
N ILE A 157 -1.80 -11.53 5.21
CA ILE A 157 -3.05 -11.72 4.46
C ILE A 157 -3.57 -13.15 4.61
N ASN A 158 -2.70 -14.16 4.50
CA ASN A 158 -3.09 -15.57 4.59
C ASN A 158 -3.49 -15.99 6.01
N PHE A 159 -2.73 -15.59 7.02
CA PHE A 159 -3.04 -15.83 8.43
C PHE A 159 -4.42 -15.27 8.81
N LEU A 160 -4.78 -14.11 8.27
CA LEU A 160 -6.06 -13.46 8.56
C LEU A 160 -7.22 -14.04 7.74
N ALA A 161 -6.99 -14.48 6.51
CA ALA A 161 -7.99 -15.21 5.73
C ALA A 161 -8.40 -16.54 6.38
N GLU A 162 -7.45 -17.26 7.01
CA GLU A 162 -7.72 -18.51 7.74
C GLU A 162 -8.46 -18.27 9.07
N THR A 163 -8.27 -17.12 9.70
CA THR A 163 -8.93 -16.79 10.98
C THR A 163 -10.38 -16.28 10.79
N LEU A 164 -10.79 -15.99 9.56
CA LEU A 164 -12.12 -15.47 9.20
C LEU A 164 -13.02 -16.51 8.50
N ALA A 165 -12.50 -17.70 8.22
CA ALA A 165 -13.24 -18.86 7.70
C ALA A 165 -13.75 -19.75 8.84
#